data_AF-A0A2M7UAZ0-F1
#
_entry.id   AF-A0A2M7UAZ0-F1
#
_cell.length_a   1.000
_cell.length_b   1.000
_cell.length_c   1.000
_cell.angle_alpha   90.00
_cell.angle_beta   90.00
_cell.angle_gamma   90.00
#
_symmetry.space_group_name_H-M   'P 1'
#
loop_
_entity.id
_entity.type
_entity.pdbx_description
1 polymer ?
#
loop_
_entity_poly.entity_id
_entity_poly.type
_entity_poly.pdbx_seq_one_letter_code
_entity_poly.pdbx_strand_id
1 'polypeptide(L)'
;MVLSSVQNIFNILVGKRENKRLSRLLLLITWLIAFGLQAQEIHSTVTLDTTDGTLGDVFHVSWVVDHPADAALEFPLLDTQVATFEVLEQGNAAPRPTASINQFTVAVYDSVGPHDFPNQTGFVITGDDTHKINLPGFRINIHSVLTGQDSTFRSIKPLHDVRLPFNWWILFWIFLVTILGYLAYRFLPKPGHRAHQKKTKIVITPPEDAHLVALRELNALGETDFLIKGEFKLF
;
A
#
# COMPACT_ATOMS: atom_id res chain seq x y z
N MET A 1 27.75 57.51 8.06
CA MET A 1 28.41 58.58 7.26
C MET A 1 27.65 58.93 5.96
N VAL A 2 26.64 58.15 5.52
CA VAL A 2 25.89 58.40 4.26
C VAL A 2 24.69 59.36 4.44
N LEU A 3 24.11 59.47 5.65
CA LEU A 3 22.93 60.31 5.89
C LEU A 3 23.18 61.82 5.75
N SER A 4 24.38 62.32 6.09
CA SER A 4 24.69 63.76 5.99
C SER A 4 24.84 64.24 4.55
N SER A 5 25.21 63.34 3.62
CA SER A 5 25.41 63.69 2.21
C SER A 5 24.09 63.80 1.44
N VAL A 6 23.05 63.05 1.85
CA VAL A 6 21.72 63.11 1.21
C VAL A 6 20.98 64.40 1.61
N GLN A 7 21.12 64.85 2.87
CA GLN A 7 20.54 66.11 3.33
C GLN A 7 21.13 67.34 2.61
N ASN A 8 22.41 67.28 2.22
CA ASN A 8 23.08 68.40 1.56
C ASN A 8 22.66 68.57 0.09
N ILE A 9 22.35 67.47 -0.61
CA ILE A 9 21.83 67.52 -1.99
C ILE A 9 20.39 68.05 -2.01
N PHE A 10 19.59 67.72 -1.00
CA PHE A 10 18.21 68.20 -0.89
C PHE A 10 18.14 69.72 -0.69
N ASN A 11 19.07 70.30 0.08
CA ASN A 11 19.13 71.75 0.30
C ASN A 11 19.62 72.55 -0.92
N ILE A 12 20.40 71.94 -1.83
CA ILE A 12 20.91 72.62 -3.02
C ILE A 12 19.87 72.66 -4.15
N LEU A 13 18.97 71.66 -4.25
CA LEU A 13 17.89 71.68 -5.25
C LEU A 13 16.70 72.59 -4.85
N VAL A 14 16.55 72.90 -3.56
CA VAL A 14 15.45 73.75 -3.03
C VAL A 14 15.89 75.23 -2.96
N GLY A 15 16.61 75.68 -3.98
CA GLY A 15 16.94 77.08 -4.20
C GLY A 15 15.69 77.93 -4.46
N LYS A 16 15.12 78.48 -3.38
CA LYS A 16 14.46 79.79 -3.28
C LYS A 16 13.59 80.23 -4.47
N ARG A 17 12.62 79.41 -4.88
CA ARG A 17 11.41 79.87 -5.58
C ARG A 17 10.25 78.98 -5.14
N GLU A 18 9.33 79.53 -4.35
CA GLU A 18 8.16 78.84 -3.79
C GLU A 18 7.15 78.45 -4.89
N ASN A 19 7.54 77.54 -5.78
CA ASN A 19 6.61 76.88 -6.67
C ASN A 19 5.90 75.79 -5.87
N LYS A 20 4.80 76.16 -5.21
CA LYS A 20 3.90 75.23 -4.50
C LYS A 20 3.51 74.02 -5.37
N ARG A 21 3.55 74.15 -6.69
CA ARG A 21 3.36 73.05 -7.67
C ARG A 21 4.52 72.05 -7.68
N LEU A 22 5.77 72.51 -7.67
CA LEU A 22 6.95 71.64 -7.61
C LEU A 22 7.03 70.91 -6.28
N SER A 23 6.74 71.59 -5.17
CA SER A 23 6.68 70.96 -3.84
C SER A 23 5.61 69.87 -3.76
N ARG A 24 4.40 70.11 -4.29
CA ARG A 24 3.34 69.09 -4.36
C ARG A 24 3.72 67.90 -5.24
N LEU A 25 4.41 68.15 -6.35
CA LEU A 25 4.84 67.11 -7.27
C LEU A 25 5.95 66.23 -6.66
N LEU A 26 6.88 66.85 -5.94
CA LEU A 26 7.90 66.14 -5.16
C LEU A 26 7.26 65.26 -4.07
N LEU A 27 6.26 65.80 -3.35
CA LEU A 27 5.54 65.08 -2.31
C LEU A 27 4.77 63.86 -2.88
N LEU A 28 4.16 64.03 -4.06
CA LEU A 28 3.43 62.96 -4.75
C LEU A 28 4.38 61.87 -5.27
N ILE A 29 5.55 62.23 -5.79
CA ILE A 29 6.58 61.27 -6.20
C ILE A 29 7.13 60.50 -4.99
N THR A 30 7.41 61.17 -3.86
CA THR A 30 7.83 60.47 -2.63
C THR A 30 6.75 59.53 -2.09
N TRP A 31 5.47 59.87 -2.27
CA TRP A 31 4.36 59.01 -1.86
C TRP A 31 4.23 57.78 -2.77
N LEU A 32 4.35 57.95 -4.09
CA LEU A 32 4.37 56.84 -5.05
C LEU A 32 5.54 55.87 -4.83
N ILE A 33 6.73 56.38 -4.48
CA ILE A 33 7.90 55.54 -4.17
C ILE A 33 7.70 54.76 -2.86
N ALA A 34 7.04 55.36 -1.86
CA ALA A 34 6.77 54.69 -0.58
C ALA A 34 5.78 53.51 -0.72
N PHE A 35 4.87 53.55 -1.70
CA PHE A 35 3.94 52.44 -1.98
C PHE A 35 4.58 51.29 -2.78
N GLY A 36 5.64 51.55 -3.55
CA GLY A 36 6.30 50.54 -4.38
C GLY A 36 7.24 49.58 -3.66
N LEU A 37 7.50 49.79 -2.35
CA LEU A 37 8.47 49.03 -1.57
C LEU A 37 7.84 48.06 -0.57
N GLN A 38 6.63 47.57 -0.84
CA GLN A 38 6.10 46.40 -0.13
C GLN A 38 6.82 45.14 -0.63
N ALA A 39 8.10 45.00 -0.29
CA ALA A 39 8.82 43.75 -0.46
C ALA A 39 8.18 42.72 0.49
N GLN A 40 7.59 41.66 -0.05
CA GLN A 40 7.13 40.54 0.76
C GLN A 40 8.35 39.84 1.35
N GLU A 41 8.49 39.91 2.67
CA GLU A 41 9.56 39.26 3.40
C GLU A 41 9.34 37.75 3.36
N ILE A 42 10.31 37.01 2.83
CA ILE A 42 10.28 35.55 2.81
C ILE A 42 10.58 35.07 4.23
N HIS A 43 9.63 34.36 4.84
CA HIS A 43 9.75 33.86 6.19
C HIS A 43 9.78 32.33 6.20
N SER A 44 10.75 31.74 6.89
CA SER A 44 10.89 30.29 7.04
C SER A 44 10.66 29.89 8.49
N THR A 45 9.81 28.90 8.69
CA THR A 45 9.51 28.31 9.99
C THR A 45 9.68 26.80 9.94
N VAL A 46 10.01 26.21 11.09
CA VAL A 46 10.04 24.77 11.27
C VAL A 46 9.00 24.39 12.31
N THR A 47 8.21 23.37 12.01
CA THR A 47 7.22 22.82 12.94
C THR A 47 7.53 21.35 13.18
N LEU A 48 7.41 20.94 14.42
CA LEU A 48 7.60 19.58 14.89
C LEU A 48 6.31 19.11 15.57
N ASP A 49 6.03 17.82 15.47
CA ASP A 49 4.97 17.17 16.23
C ASP A 49 5.27 17.14 17.74
N THR A 50 6.50 16.79 18.10
CA THR A 50 7.01 16.79 19.48
C THR A 50 8.48 17.17 19.54
N THR A 51 8.89 17.80 20.64
CA THR A 51 10.29 18.12 20.94
C THR A 51 10.96 17.08 21.83
N ASP A 52 10.19 16.13 22.36
CA ASP A 52 10.63 15.13 23.31
C ASP A 52 10.17 13.75 22.84
N GLY A 53 11.07 12.77 22.93
CA GLY A 53 10.78 11.38 22.60
C GLY A 53 11.84 10.44 23.15
N THR A 54 11.78 9.18 22.74
CA THR A 54 12.71 8.12 23.16
C THR A 54 13.54 7.60 22.00
N LEU A 55 14.55 6.79 22.31
CA LEU A 55 15.47 6.26 21.31
C LEU A 55 14.72 5.42 20.26
N GLY A 56 14.86 5.77 18.99
CA GLY A 56 14.16 5.13 17.88
C GLY A 56 12.73 5.62 17.64
N ASP A 57 12.24 6.62 18.38
CA ASP A 57 10.98 7.28 18.02
C ASP A 57 11.14 8.08 16.71
N VAL A 58 10.05 8.13 15.95
CA VAL A 58 9.97 8.84 14.67
C VAL A 58 9.34 10.20 14.89
N PHE A 59 10.03 11.25 14.46
CA PHE A 59 9.60 12.64 14.58
C PHE A 59 9.18 13.18 13.21
N HIS A 60 8.04 13.86 13.17
CA HIS A 60 7.51 14.45 11.94
C HIS A 60 7.84 15.93 11.90
N VAL A 61 8.61 16.34 10.90
CA VAL A 61 9.08 17.71 10.74
C VAL A 61 8.48 18.32 9.50
N SER A 62 8.07 19.58 9.59
CA SER A 62 7.65 20.36 8.43
C SER A 62 8.37 21.70 8.38
N TRP A 63 9.04 21.98 7.26
CA TRP A 63 9.46 23.33 6.93
C TRP A 63 8.34 24.04 6.19
N VAL A 64 7.97 25.22 6.70
CA VAL A 64 6.97 26.09 6.08
C VAL A 64 7.67 27.37 5.68
N VAL A 65 7.63 27.69 4.39
CA VAL A 65 8.24 28.89 3.84
C VAL A 65 7.16 29.73 3.18
N ASP A 66 6.93 30.93 3.71
CA ASP A 66 6.03 31.92 3.15
C ASP A 66 6.76 32.70 2.04
N HIS A 67 6.15 32.79 0.86
CA HIS A 67 6.76 33.39 -0.32
C HIS A 67 5.70 34.09 -1.21
N PRO A 68 6.09 35.04 -2.07
CA PRO A 68 5.16 35.66 -3.00
C PRO A 68 4.63 34.63 -4.03
N ALA A 69 3.46 34.88 -4.59
CA ALA A 69 2.74 33.90 -5.41
C ALA A 69 3.38 33.57 -6.76
N ASP A 70 4.30 34.41 -7.21
CA ASP A 70 5.10 34.26 -8.42
C ASP A 70 6.46 33.58 -8.16
N ALA A 71 6.78 33.24 -6.91
CA ALA A 71 8.01 32.56 -6.56
C ALA A 71 7.86 31.02 -6.57
N ALA A 72 8.86 30.35 -7.13
CA ALA A 72 9.06 28.92 -7.01
C ALA A 72 10.07 28.64 -5.88
N LEU A 73 9.87 27.54 -5.15
CA LEU A 73 10.72 27.15 -4.04
C LEU A 73 11.38 25.79 -4.29
N GLU A 74 12.68 25.73 -4.05
CA GLU A 74 13.48 24.51 -4.11
C GLU A 74 14.01 24.18 -2.71
N PHE A 75 13.51 23.07 -2.16
CA PHE A 75 13.99 22.53 -0.89
C PHE A 75 15.24 21.67 -1.11
N PRO A 76 16.19 21.66 -0.16
CA PRO A 76 17.35 20.80 -0.25
C PRO A 76 16.94 19.33 -0.17
N LEU A 77 17.62 18.49 -0.94
CA LEU A 77 17.58 17.05 -0.73
C LEU A 77 18.44 16.73 0.49
N LEU A 78 17.86 16.05 1.47
CA LEU A 78 18.58 15.65 2.67
C LEU A 78 19.30 14.33 2.41
N ASP A 79 20.52 14.21 2.92
CA ASP A 79 21.22 12.93 2.98
C ASP A 79 20.49 11.98 3.93
N THR A 80 20.72 10.67 3.77
CA THR A 80 20.14 9.64 4.65
C THR A 80 20.47 9.84 6.12
N GLN A 81 21.59 10.53 6.40
CA GLN A 81 22.00 10.87 7.76
C GLN A 81 22.42 12.34 7.81
N VAL A 82 21.82 13.11 8.71
CA VAL A 82 22.14 14.51 8.95
C VAL A 82 22.48 14.67 10.42
N ALA A 83 23.77 14.91 10.71
CA ALA A 83 24.31 14.90 12.07
C ALA A 83 23.99 13.58 12.79
N THR A 84 23.23 13.62 13.89
CA THR A 84 22.80 12.45 14.67
C THR A 84 21.46 11.89 14.24
N PHE A 85 20.79 12.53 13.28
CA PHE A 85 19.48 12.13 12.78
C PHE A 85 19.60 11.24 11.55
N GLU A 86 18.83 10.17 11.52
CA GLU A 86 18.58 9.37 10.33
C GLU A 86 17.30 9.87 9.66
N VAL A 87 17.38 10.21 8.38
CA VAL A 87 16.25 10.67 7.58
C VAL A 87 15.57 9.44 6.99
N LEU A 88 14.34 9.18 7.43
CA LEU A 88 13.60 7.97 7.05
C LEU A 88 12.80 8.18 5.77
N GLU A 89 12.12 9.32 5.69
CA GLU A 89 11.30 9.69 4.54
C GLU A 89 11.40 11.19 4.30
N GLN A 90 11.54 11.57 3.04
CA GLN A 90 11.41 12.95 2.59
C GLN A 90 10.26 13.03 1.59
N GLY A 91 9.22 13.76 1.97
CA GLY A 91 8.08 14.04 1.11
C GLY A 91 8.43 15.05 0.03
N ASN A 92 7.58 15.12 -1.00
CA ASN A 92 7.64 16.22 -1.96
C ASN A 92 7.03 17.47 -1.34
N ALA A 93 7.61 18.62 -1.65
CA ALA A 93 7.03 19.90 -1.25
C ALA A 93 5.60 20.04 -1.80
N ALA A 94 4.66 20.41 -0.92
CA ALA A 94 3.30 20.73 -1.31
C ALA A 94 3.23 22.24 -1.63
N PRO A 95 3.17 22.65 -2.91
CA PRO A 95 3.10 24.06 -3.25
C PRO A 95 1.71 24.60 -2.90
N ARG A 96 1.67 25.72 -2.16
CA ARG A 96 0.48 26.56 -2.04
C ARG A 96 0.78 27.95 -2.61
N PRO A 97 -0.24 28.74 -2.96
CA PRO A 97 -0.06 30.01 -3.65
C PRO A 97 0.81 31.03 -2.91
N THR A 98 0.94 30.95 -1.58
CA THR A 98 1.74 31.92 -0.80
C THR A 98 2.61 31.25 0.26
N ALA A 99 2.63 29.92 0.28
CA ALA A 99 3.39 29.15 1.26
C ALA A 99 3.69 27.77 0.70
N SER A 100 4.92 27.32 0.85
CA SER A 100 5.34 25.98 0.46
C SER A 100 5.74 25.18 1.69
N ILE A 101 5.29 23.92 1.75
CA ILE A 101 5.50 23.04 2.90
C ILE A 101 6.29 21.83 2.45
N ASN A 102 7.43 21.57 3.09
CA ASN A 102 8.20 20.35 2.90
C ASN A 102 8.17 19.51 4.16
N GLN A 103 7.74 18.26 4.05
CA GLN A 103 7.57 17.35 5.19
C GLN A 103 8.58 16.22 5.10
N PHE A 104 9.18 15.87 6.23
CA PHE A 104 10.12 14.76 6.31
C PHE A 104 10.08 14.14 7.71
N THR A 105 10.54 12.91 7.82
CA THR A 105 10.60 12.17 9.08
C THR A 105 12.03 11.83 9.44
N VAL A 106 12.34 11.98 10.72
CA VAL A 106 13.67 11.70 11.26
C VAL A 106 13.58 10.83 12.51
N ALA A 107 14.63 10.06 12.77
CA ALA A 107 14.79 9.30 14.01
C ALA A 107 16.23 9.38 14.52
N VAL A 108 16.41 9.13 15.82
CA VAL A 108 17.73 9.07 16.46
C VAL A 108 17.88 7.72 17.15
N TYR A 109 18.93 6.98 16.79
CA TYR A 109 19.17 5.62 17.32
C TYR A 109 20.42 5.50 18.19
N ASP A 110 21.34 6.46 18.12
CA ASP A 110 22.68 6.29 18.70
C ASP A 110 22.80 6.72 20.16
N SER A 111 22.12 7.80 20.58
CA SER A 111 22.34 8.35 21.92
C SER A 111 21.15 9.12 22.51
N VAL A 112 21.14 9.14 23.84
CA VAL A 112 20.18 9.85 24.69
C VAL A 112 20.70 11.25 25.00
N GLY A 113 19.82 12.25 25.04
CA GLY A 113 20.16 13.65 25.31
C GLY A 113 19.58 14.62 24.27
N PRO A 114 19.99 15.90 24.33
CA PRO A 114 19.60 16.89 23.34
C PRO A 114 20.34 16.66 22.01
N HIS A 115 19.59 16.70 20.91
CA HIS A 115 20.09 16.58 19.55
C HIS A 115 19.67 17.78 18.72
N ASP A 116 20.64 18.37 18.01
CA ASP A 116 20.44 19.56 17.18
C ASP A 116 20.50 19.20 15.70
N PHE A 117 19.38 19.41 15.01
CA PHE A 117 19.33 19.35 13.56
C PHE A 117 19.84 20.69 13.00
N PRO A 118 20.88 20.67 12.13
CA PRO A 118 21.48 21.90 11.64
C PRO A 118 20.57 22.65 10.66
N ASN A 119 20.74 23.98 10.59
CA ASN A 119 20.09 24.79 9.56
C ASN A 119 20.45 24.29 8.16
N GLN A 120 19.48 24.32 7.26
CA GLN A 120 19.67 23.94 5.86
C GLN A 120 19.50 25.15 4.94
N THR A 121 19.99 25.05 3.72
CA THR A 121 19.82 26.10 2.71
C THR A 121 18.83 25.65 1.65
N GLY A 122 17.80 26.46 1.41
CA GLY A 122 16.90 26.33 0.26
C GLY A 122 17.09 27.47 -0.72
N PHE A 123 16.38 27.41 -1.84
CA PHE A 123 16.41 28.46 -2.87
C PHE A 123 15.00 28.91 -3.24
N VAL A 124 14.80 30.22 -3.31
CA VAL A 124 13.60 30.85 -3.85
C VAL A 124 13.95 31.45 -5.21
N ILE A 125 13.16 31.10 -6.22
CA ILE A 125 13.34 31.53 -7.60
C ILE A 125 12.18 32.44 -7.97
N THR A 126 12.46 33.69 -8.28
CA THR A 126 11.47 34.70 -8.69
C THR A 126 11.86 35.27 -10.05
N GLY A 127 11.20 34.80 -11.11
CA GLY A 127 11.62 35.12 -12.48
C GLY A 127 13.01 34.55 -12.78
N ASP A 128 13.98 35.43 -13.06
CA ASP A 128 15.39 35.07 -13.33
C ASP A 128 16.29 35.15 -12.08
N ASP A 129 15.78 35.69 -10.97
CA ASP A 129 16.55 35.86 -9.74
C ASP A 129 16.41 34.64 -8.83
N THR A 130 17.54 34.18 -8.29
CA THR A 130 17.59 33.08 -7.30
C THR A 130 18.14 33.61 -5.98
N HIS A 131 17.34 33.52 -4.92
CA HIS A 131 17.70 33.93 -3.57
C HIS A 131 17.89 32.72 -2.67
N LYS A 132 18.97 32.73 -1.87
CA LYS A 132 19.20 31.72 -0.84
C LYS A 132 18.33 32.02 0.37
N ILE A 133 17.67 30.99 0.88
CA ILE A 133 16.92 31.06 2.13
C ILE A 133 17.52 30.14 3.18
N ASN A 134 17.49 30.59 4.43
CA ASN A 134 17.90 29.77 5.56
C ASN A 134 16.68 29.01 6.09
N LEU A 135 16.74 27.68 6.09
CA LEU A 135 15.73 26.81 6.69
C LEU A 135 16.18 26.53 8.13
N PRO A 136 15.37 26.92 9.13
CA PRO A 136 15.76 26.78 10.53
C PRO A 136 15.88 25.31 10.92
N GLY A 137 16.95 25.01 11.62
CA GLY A 137 17.15 23.77 12.35
C GLY A 137 16.28 23.71 13.61
N PHE A 138 16.31 22.57 14.28
CA PHE A 138 15.49 22.31 15.46
C PHE A 138 16.24 21.45 16.48
N ARG A 139 15.75 21.45 17.71
CA ARG A 139 16.30 20.63 18.80
C ARG A 139 15.25 19.64 19.28
N ILE A 140 15.64 18.39 19.45
CA ILE A 140 14.83 17.33 20.06
C ILE A 140 15.58 16.76 21.26
N ASN A 141 14.87 16.44 22.32
CA ASN A 141 15.40 15.75 23.49
C ASN A 141 15.00 14.27 23.45
N ILE A 142 16.01 13.42 23.37
CA ILE A 142 15.84 11.96 23.40
C ILE A 142 16.06 11.47 24.82
N HIS A 143 15.07 10.74 25.34
CA HIS A 143 15.07 10.15 26.66
C HIS A 143 15.28 8.64 26.58
N SER A 144 15.93 8.08 27.58
CA SER A 144 16.02 6.63 27.72
C SER A 144 14.68 6.07 28.18
N VAL A 145 14.25 4.95 27.59
CA VAL A 145 13.10 4.17 28.09
C VAL A 145 13.42 3.56 29.47
N LEU A 146 14.71 3.32 29.74
CA LEU A 146 15.19 2.83 31.02
C LEU A 146 15.49 4.00 31.94
N THR A 147 14.97 3.95 33.16
CA THR A 147 15.37 4.91 34.20
C THR A 147 16.81 4.65 34.62
N GLY A 148 17.55 5.67 35.06
CA GLY A 148 18.95 5.52 35.47
C GLY A 148 19.18 4.56 36.67
N GLN A 149 18.11 4.15 37.35
CA GLN A 149 18.14 3.16 38.43
C GLN A 149 17.67 1.77 37.99
N ASP A 150 17.24 1.61 36.73
CA ASP A 150 16.77 0.34 36.20
C ASP A 150 17.97 -0.56 35.87
N SER A 151 18.40 -1.35 36.85
CA SER A 151 19.40 -2.41 36.69
C SER A 151 18.75 -3.78 36.46
N THR A 152 17.44 -3.84 36.15
CA THR A 152 16.74 -5.11 36.00
C THR A 152 17.05 -5.72 34.63
N PHE A 153 17.71 -6.87 34.64
CA PHE A 153 17.88 -7.67 33.43
C PHE A 153 16.53 -8.27 33.06
N ARG A 154 15.95 -7.78 31.95
CA ARG A 154 14.72 -8.32 31.39
C ARG A 154 15.08 -9.47 30.45
N SER A 155 14.37 -10.60 30.59
CA SER A 155 14.51 -11.67 29.61
C SER A 155 14.18 -11.14 28.23
N ILE A 156 15.05 -11.40 27.26
CA ILE A 156 14.74 -11.16 25.85
C ILE A 156 13.45 -11.93 25.54
N LYS A 157 12.52 -11.28 24.85
CA LYS A 157 11.24 -11.91 24.48
C LYS A 157 11.56 -13.21 23.73
N PRO A 158 10.99 -14.36 24.13
CA PRO A 158 11.22 -15.61 23.41
C PRO A 158 10.78 -15.43 21.95
N LEU A 159 11.42 -16.17 21.04
CA LEU A 159 10.95 -16.21 19.65
C LEU A 159 9.46 -16.55 19.67
N HIS A 160 8.64 -15.67 19.10
CA HIS A 160 7.22 -15.93 19.00
C HIS A 160 7.07 -17.15 18.10
N ASP A 161 6.27 -18.14 18.50
CA ASP A 161 5.89 -19.22 17.61
C ASP A 161 5.26 -18.60 16.37
N VAL A 162 6.00 -18.65 15.26
CA VAL A 162 5.51 -18.15 13.97
C VAL A 162 4.32 -19.02 13.64
N ARG A 163 3.13 -18.47 13.83
CA ARG A 163 1.89 -19.07 13.32
C ARG A 163 2.02 -19.06 11.81
N LEU A 164 2.44 -20.19 11.25
CA LEU A 164 2.40 -20.40 9.81
C LEU A 164 1.00 -20.00 9.34
N PRO A 165 0.87 -19.11 8.34
CA PRO A 165 -0.44 -18.63 7.88
C PRO A 165 -1.31 -19.76 7.29
N PHE A 166 -0.71 -20.93 7.08
CA PHE A 166 -1.36 -22.12 6.55
C PHE A 166 -1.62 -23.13 7.66
N ASN A 167 -2.89 -23.41 7.89
CA ASN A 167 -3.32 -24.54 8.70
C ASN A 167 -3.13 -25.83 7.89
N TRP A 168 -2.22 -26.69 8.30
CA TRP A 168 -1.97 -28.00 7.68
C TRP A 168 -3.23 -28.86 7.54
N TRP A 169 -4.22 -28.67 8.42
CA TRP A 169 -5.52 -29.34 8.32
C TRP A 169 -6.30 -28.94 7.06
N ILE A 170 -6.20 -27.69 6.62
CA ILE A 170 -6.89 -27.23 5.40
C ILE A 170 -6.30 -27.93 4.17
N LEU A 171 -4.96 -28.05 4.10
CA LEU A 171 -4.30 -28.79 3.03
C LEU A 171 -4.68 -30.27 3.03
N PHE A 172 -4.77 -30.88 4.22
CA PHE A 172 -5.22 -32.26 4.37
C PHE A 172 -6.65 -32.46 3.84
N TRP A 173 -7.59 -31.56 4.18
CA TRP A 173 -8.97 -31.64 3.68
C TRP A 173 -9.07 -31.42 2.17
N ILE A 174 -8.32 -30.45 1.62
CA ILE A 174 -8.25 -30.24 0.17
C ILE A 174 -7.73 -31.50 -0.52
N PHE A 175 -6.66 -32.09 -0.01
CA PHE A 175 -6.08 -33.33 -0.55
C PHE A 175 -7.07 -34.50 -0.48
N LEU A 176 -7.76 -34.67 0.64
CA LEU A 176 -8.76 -35.72 0.83
C LEU A 176 -9.95 -35.56 -0.12
N VAL A 177 -10.49 -34.35 -0.24
CA VAL A 177 -11.60 -34.04 -1.18
C VAL A 177 -11.16 -34.27 -2.62
N THR A 178 -9.93 -33.90 -2.98
CA THR A 178 -9.39 -34.13 -4.32
C THR A 178 -9.28 -35.62 -4.64
N ILE A 179 -8.81 -36.43 -3.70
CA ILE A 179 -8.75 -37.90 -3.86
C ILE A 179 -10.15 -38.49 -3.98
N LEU A 180 -11.08 -38.12 -3.09
CA LEU A 180 -12.46 -38.61 -3.15
C LEU A 180 -13.14 -38.21 -4.47
N GLY A 181 -12.94 -36.97 -4.93
CA GLY A 181 -13.46 -36.49 -6.20
C GLY A 181 -12.89 -37.26 -7.39
N TYR A 182 -11.59 -37.56 -7.38
CA TYR A 182 -10.95 -38.38 -8.40
C TYR A 182 -11.49 -39.82 -8.42
N LEU A 183 -11.61 -40.46 -7.25
CA LEU A 183 -12.20 -41.80 -7.14
C LEU A 183 -13.66 -41.80 -7.60
N ALA A 184 -14.45 -40.81 -7.19
CA ALA A 184 -15.83 -40.65 -7.63
C ALA A 184 -15.88 -40.51 -9.15
N TYR A 185 -15.08 -39.65 -9.76
CA TYR A 185 -15.01 -39.50 -11.21
C TYR A 185 -14.61 -40.80 -11.94
N ARG A 186 -13.69 -41.58 -11.36
CA ARG A 186 -13.17 -42.82 -11.98
C ARG A 186 -14.16 -43.98 -11.90
N PHE A 187 -14.88 -44.10 -10.79
CA PHE A 187 -15.71 -45.26 -10.47
C PHE A 187 -17.22 -45.00 -10.59
N LEU A 188 -17.67 -43.74 -10.62
CA LEU A 188 -19.08 -43.48 -10.94
C LEU A 188 -19.35 -43.87 -12.39
N PRO A 189 -20.44 -44.62 -12.64
CA PRO A 189 -20.84 -44.96 -13.99
C PRO A 189 -21.15 -43.68 -14.75
N LYS A 190 -20.35 -43.36 -15.77
CA LYS A 190 -20.58 -42.20 -16.63
C LYS A 190 -22.02 -42.29 -17.20
N PRO A 191 -22.88 -41.28 -16.98
CA PRO A 191 -24.23 -41.25 -17.53
C PRO A 191 -24.12 -41.05 -19.04
N GLY A 192 -24.05 -42.17 -19.75
CA GLY A 192 -23.78 -42.19 -21.20
C GLY A 192 -23.24 -43.52 -21.72
N HIS A 193 -22.85 -44.46 -20.86
CA HIS A 193 -22.42 -45.81 -21.28
C HIS A 193 -23.34 -46.93 -20.78
N ARG A 194 -24.63 -46.61 -20.55
CA ARG A 194 -25.69 -47.58 -20.21
C ARG A 194 -26.86 -47.55 -21.19
N ALA A 195 -26.57 -47.29 -22.47
CA ALA A 195 -27.53 -47.42 -23.56
C ALA A 195 -26.97 -48.24 -24.74
N HIS A 196 -26.10 -49.21 -24.46
CA HIS A 196 -26.02 -50.41 -25.30
C HIS A 196 -26.78 -51.48 -24.56
N GLN A 197 -28.08 -51.49 -24.85
CA GLN A 197 -28.98 -52.58 -24.54
C GLN A 197 -28.25 -53.90 -24.84
N LYS A 198 -28.10 -54.74 -23.83
CA LYS A 198 -27.89 -56.17 -24.03
C LYS A 198 -28.95 -56.61 -25.03
N LYS A 199 -28.56 -56.88 -26.28
CA LYS A 199 -29.43 -57.60 -27.20
C LYS A 199 -29.79 -58.90 -26.49
N THR A 200 -31.05 -59.02 -26.10
CA THR A 200 -31.59 -60.24 -25.50
C THR A 200 -31.29 -61.36 -26.49
N LYS A 201 -30.38 -62.27 -26.13
CA LYS A 201 -30.03 -63.41 -26.96
C LYS A 201 -31.26 -64.32 -26.96
N ILE A 202 -32.06 -64.26 -28.02
CA ILE A 202 -33.17 -65.18 -28.23
C ILE A 202 -32.54 -66.56 -28.40
N VAL A 203 -32.65 -67.42 -27.39
CA VAL A 203 -32.25 -68.81 -27.48
C VAL A 203 -33.38 -69.53 -28.20
N ILE A 204 -33.14 -69.89 -29.47
CA ILE A 204 -34.01 -70.80 -30.20
C ILE A 204 -33.61 -72.20 -29.75
N THR A 205 -34.43 -72.85 -28.91
CA THR A 205 -34.20 -74.25 -28.54
C THR A 205 -34.45 -75.11 -29.79
N PRO A 206 -33.49 -75.95 -30.22
CA PRO A 206 -33.72 -76.84 -31.34
C PRO A 206 -34.85 -77.82 -31.00
N PRO A 207 -35.76 -78.14 -31.93
CA PRO A 207 -36.78 -79.16 -31.70
C PRO A 207 -36.13 -80.51 -31.36
N GLU A 208 -36.67 -81.22 -30.36
CA GLU A 208 -36.16 -82.54 -29.93
C GLU A 208 -36.22 -83.55 -31.08
N ASP A 209 -35.21 -84.41 -31.19
CA ASP A 209 -35.16 -85.42 -32.24
C ASP A 209 -36.37 -86.36 -32.17
N ALA A 210 -37.00 -86.62 -33.33
CA ALA A 210 -38.26 -87.37 -33.42
C ALA A 210 -38.22 -88.75 -32.76
N HIS A 211 -37.05 -89.41 -32.75
CA HIS A 211 -36.90 -90.73 -32.14
C HIS A 211 -36.99 -90.68 -30.61
N LEU A 212 -36.58 -89.59 -29.96
CA LEU A 212 -36.72 -89.42 -28.51
C LEU A 212 -38.18 -89.19 -28.12
N VAL A 213 -38.91 -88.41 -28.92
CA VAL A 213 -40.35 -88.19 -28.75
C VAL A 213 -41.10 -89.51 -28.91
N ALA A 214 -40.80 -90.28 -29.96
CA ALA A 214 -41.41 -91.59 -30.20
C ALA A 214 -41.13 -92.59 -29.07
N LEU A 215 -39.89 -92.64 -28.54
CA LEU A 215 -39.54 -93.50 -27.41
C LEU A 215 -40.33 -93.12 -26.15
N ARG A 216 -40.45 -91.81 -25.89
CA ARG A 216 -41.21 -91.30 -24.73
C ARG A 216 -42.69 -91.66 -24.83
N GLU A 217 -43.30 -91.50 -26.00
CA GLU A 217 -44.69 -91.90 -26.23
C GLU A 217 -44.89 -93.41 -26.17
N LEU A 218 -43.94 -94.21 -26.67
CA LEU A 218 -43.99 -95.67 -26.57
C LEU A 218 -43.95 -96.14 -25.12
N ASN A 219 -43.08 -95.55 -24.30
CA ASN A 219 -43.03 -95.85 -22.86
C ASN A 219 -44.33 -95.44 -22.16
N ALA A 220 -44.89 -94.28 -22.49
CA ALA A 220 -46.19 -93.85 -21.97
C ALA A 220 -47.33 -94.79 -22.37
N LEU A 221 -47.27 -95.42 -23.56
CA LEU A 221 -48.23 -96.46 -23.97
C LEU A 221 -48.04 -97.76 -23.20
N GLY A 222 -46.80 -98.15 -22.86
CA GLY A 222 -46.51 -99.34 -22.06
C GLY A 222 -47.09 -99.27 -20.63
N GLU A 223 -47.25 -98.07 -20.08
CA GLU A 223 -47.88 -97.85 -18.76
C GLU A 223 -49.40 -97.88 -18.80
N THR A 224 -50.01 -97.92 -19.99
CA THR A 224 -51.47 -97.92 -20.16
C THR A 224 -52.02 -99.31 -20.47
N ASP A 225 -53.16 -99.66 -19.88
CA ASP A 225 -53.81 -100.98 -20.04
C ASP A 225 -54.51 -101.18 -21.41
N PHE A 226 -54.16 -100.41 -22.45
CA PHE A 226 -54.80 -100.52 -23.78
C PHE A 226 -54.71 -101.94 -24.35
N LEU A 227 -53.58 -102.60 -24.16
CA LEU A 227 -53.37 -103.99 -24.59
C LEU A 227 -54.30 -104.98 -23.87
N ILE A 228 -54.61 -104.75 -22.59
CA ILE A 228 -55.50 -105.61 -21.80
C ILE A 228 -56.95 -105.40 -22.22
N LYS A 229 -57.34 -104.16 -22.56
CA LYS A 229 -58.69 -103.80 -22.98
C LYS A 229 -58.98 -104.08 -24.45
N GLY A 230 -57.95 -104.41 -25.25
CA GLY A 230 -58.08 -104.63 -26.70
C GLY A 230 -58.39 -103.35 -27.49
N GLU A 231 -58.11 -102.18 -26.91
CA GLU A 231 -58.38 -100.86 -27.50
C GLU A 231 -57.10 -100.26 -28.09
N PHE A 232 -57.25 -99.34 -29.06
CA PHE A 232 -56.13 -98.63 -29.68
C PHE A 232 -56.26 -97.11 -29.53
N LYS A 233 -55.12 -96.44 -29.32
CA LYS A 233 -55.04 -94.97 -29.20
C LYS A 233 -55.25 -94.34 -30.59
N LEU A 234 -56.30 -93.52 -30.73
CA LEU A 234 -56.49 -92.66 -31.91
C LEU A 234 -55.55 -91.46 -31.79
N PHE A 235 -54.81 -91.17 -32.87
CA PHE A 235 -53.75 -90.16 -32.91
C PHE A 235 -54.27 -88.74 -32.63
#